data_AF-A0A2N1MJN4-F1
#
_entry.id   AF-A0A2N1MJN4-F1
#
_cell.length_a   1.000
_cell.length_b   1.000
_cell.length_c   1.000
_cell.angle_alpha   90.00
_cell.angle_beta   90.00
_cell.angle_gamma   90.00
#
_symmetry.space_group_name_H-M   'P 1'
#
loop_
_entity.id
_entity.type
_entity.pdbx_description
1 polymer ?
#
loop_
_entity_poly.entity_id
_entity_poly.type
_entity_poly.pdbx_seq_one_letter_code
_entity_poly.pdbx_strand_id
1 'polypeptide(L)' 'IAVGGSKLSSENILFKIAEGILSMPEGISHVLYVIDGRFTGDEINTFNMIKDSIFKSGILDYITIVRTKFSNFRD' A
#
# COMPACT_ATOMS: atom_id res chain seq x y z
N ILE A 1 4.85 2.07 -8.31
CA ILE A 1 5.82 2.60 -7.31
C ILE A 1 5.85 1.63 -6.15
N ALA A 2 7.04 1.21 -5.71
CA ALA A 2 7.21 0.31 -4.58
C ALA A 2 7.72 1.10 -3.36
N VAL A 3 6.96 1.11 -2.27
CA VAL A 3 7.33 1.76 -1.00
C VAL A 3 7.33 0.69 0.09
N GLY A 4 8.47 0.02 0.32
CA GLY A 4 8.50 -1.10 1.27
C GLY A 4 9.88 -1.62 1.71
N GLY A 5 10.96 -0.88 1.47
CA GLY A 5 12.33 -1.41 1.66
C GLY A 5 13.13 -0.86 2.85
N SER A 6 12.65 0.17 3.57
CA SER A 6 13.42 0.80 4.64
C SER A 6 12.53 1.34 5.74
N LYS A 7 13.09 1.48 6.95
CA LYS A 7 12.47 2.06 8.15
C LYS A 7 12.27 3.56 7.96
N LEU A 8 11.46 3.93 6.96
CA LEU A 8 11.07 5.30 6.67
C LEU A 8 10.06 5.75 7.73
N SER A 9 10.11 7.02 8.10
CA SER A 9 9.01 7.61 8.87
C SER A 9 7.72 7.50 8.06
N SER A 10 6.61 7.40 8.78
CA SER A 10 5.26 7.42 8.21
C SER A 10 5.04 8.56 7.21
N GLU A 11 5.59 9.74 7.50
CA GLU A 11 5.51 10.93 6.65
C GLU A 11 6.24 10.74 5.31
N ASN A 12 7.43 10.15 5.32
CA ASN A 12 8.19 9.86 4.10
C ASN A 12 7.49 8.82 3.21
N ILE A 13 6.78 7.85 3.82
CA ILE A 13 5.97 6.88 3.08
C ILE A 13 4.82 7.59 2.38
N LEU A 14 4.07 8.43 3.11
CA LEU A 14 2.94 9.19 2.55
C LEU A 14 3.39 10.11 1.41
N PHE A 15 4.52 10.81 1.59
CA PHE A 15 5.07 11.70 0.56
C PHE A 15 5.42 10.96 -0.73
N LYS A 16 6.11 9.82 -0.65
CA LYS A 16 6.46 9.00 -1.82
C LYS A 16 5.25 8.43 -2.54
N ILE A 17 4.21 8.06 -1.79
CA ILE A 17 2.94 7.64 -2.38
C ILE A 17 2.32 8.83 -3.12
N ALA A 18 2.21 9.99 -2.49
CA ALA A 18 1.64 11.19 -3.09
C ALA A 18 2.38 11.65 -4.36
N GLU A 19 3.72 11.73 -4.33
CA GLU A 19 4.54 11.99 -5.53
C GLU A 19 4.22 11.01 -6.65
N GLY A 20 4.06 9.74 -6.28
CA GLY A 20 3.72 8.70 -7.20
C GLY A 20 2.39 8.88 -7.90
N ILE A 21 1.36 9.23 -7.15
CA ILE A 21 0.02 9.51 -7.68
C ILE A 21 0.07 10.73 -8.60
N LEU A 22 0.75 11.80 -8.18
CA LEU A 22 0.88 13.03 -8.96
C LEU A 22 1.67 12.82 -10.26
N SER A 23 2.53 11.80 -10.33
CA SER A 23 3.24 11.42 -11.55
C SER A 23 2.38 10.69 -12.59
N MET A 24 1.14 10.31 -12.24
CA MET A 24 0.20 9.61 -13.12
C MET A 24 -0.92 10.57 -13.55
N PRO A 25 -0.82 11.20 -14.75
CA PRO A 25 -1.75 12.24 -15.17
C PRO A 25 -3.19 11.74 -15.34
N GLU A 26 -3.39 10.45 -15.62
CA GLU A 26 -4.70 9.79 -15.71
C GLU A 26 -5.26 9.34 -14.35
N GLY A 27 -4.48 9.49 -13.28
CA GLY A 27 -4.81 9.03 -11.93
C GLY A 27 -4.50 7.55 -11.69
N ILE A 28 -5.03 7.02 -10.59
CA ILE A 28 -4.88 5.61 -10.20
C ILE A 28 -6.16 4.86 -10.53
N SER A 29 -6.03 3.76 -11.28
CA SER A 29 -7.14 2.85 -11.54
C SER A 29 -7.25 1.74 -10.49
N HIS A 30 -6.13 1.32 -9.89
CA HIS A 30 -6.10 0.20 -8.93
C HIS A 30 -4.88 0.27 -8.02
N VAL A 31 -5.03 -0.16 -6.77
CA VAL A 31 -3.94 -0.24 -5.78
C VAL A 31 -3.74 -1.69 -5.35
N LEU A 32 -2.49 -2.16 -5.42
CA LEU A 32 -2.11 -3.47 -4.89
C LEU A 32 -1.43 -3.27 -3.53
N TYR A 33 -2.10 -3.71 -2.47
CA TYR A 33 -1.53 -3.72 -1.12
C TYR A 33 -0.90 -5.09 -0.83
N VAL A 34 0.42 -5.18 -0.90
CA VAL A 34 1.16 -6.44 -0.84
C VAL A 34 1.59 -6.73 0.60
N ILE A 35 1.26 -7.92 1.11
CA ILE A 35 1.66 -8.40 2.45
C ILE A 35 2.42 -9.71 2.37
N ASP A 36 3.30 -9.93 3.34
CA ASP A 36 4.07 -11.15 3.50
C ASP A 36 3.41 -12.09 4.54
N GLY A 37 2.45 -12.90 4.08
CA GLY A 37 1.71 -13.80 4.97
C GLY A 37 0.49 -13.16 5.65
N ARG A 38 0.38 -13.28 6.98
CA ARG A 38 -0.73 -12.71 7.75
C ARG A 38 -0.41 -11.26 8.10
N PHE A 39 -1.43 -10.41 8.12
CA PHE A 39 -1.30 -9.05 8.63
C PHE A 39 -0.71 -9.03 10.04
N THR A 40 0.36 -8.26 10.20
CA THR A 40 0.87 -7.81 11.49
C THR A 40 0.12 -6.57 11.95
N GLY A 41 0.17 -6.26 13.25
CA GLY A 41 -0.43 -5.03 13.79
C GLY A 41 0.13 -3.76 13.13
N ASP A 42 1.42 -3.75 12.82
CA ASP A 42 2.11 -2.63 12.18
C ASP A 42 1.65 -2.43 10.73
N GLU A 43 1.41 -3.51 9.98
CA GLU A 43 0.86 -3.44 8.63
C GLU A 43 -0.59 -2.91 8.63
N ILE A 44 -1.40 -3.35 9.59
CA ILE A 44 -2.78 -2.83 9.76
C ILE A 44 -2.75 -1.32 10.05
N ASN A 45 -1.89 -0.89 10.98
CA ASN A 45 -1.73 0.52 11.31
C ASN A 45 -1.26 1.35 10.12
N THR A 46 -0.29 0.82 9.36
CA THR A 46 0.21 1.47 8.14
C THR A 46 -0.87 1.58 7.08
N PHE A 47 -1.63 0.50 6.85
CA PHE A 47 -2.76 0.50 5.92
C PHE A 47 -3.81 1.54 6.33
N ASN A 48 -4.21 1.58 7.60
CA ASN A 48 -5.18 2.55 8.10
C ASN A 48 -4.68 3.99 7.97
N MET A 49 -3.42 4.25 8.24
CA MET A 49 -2.83 5.57 8.08
C MET A 49 -2.83 6.02 6.61
N ILE A 50 -2.45 5.15 5.67
CA ILE A 50 -2.48 5.46 4.23
C ILE A 50 -3.93 5.64 3.77
N LYS A 51 -4.83 4.76 4.22
CA LYS A 51 -6.27 4.85 4.01
C LYS A 51 -6.78 6.24 4.40
N ASP A 52 -6.56 6.66 5.63
CA ASP A 52 -7.13 7.90 6.15
C ASP A 52 -6.46 9.16 5.59
N SER A 53 -5.19 9.08 5.20
CA SER A 53 -4.41 10.25 4.74
C SER A 53 -4.46 10.49 3.24
N ILE A 54 -4.41 9.44 2.42
CA ILE A 54 -4.31 9.52 0.96
C ILE A 54 -5.62 9.09 0.31
N PHE A 55 -6.23 8.06 0.87
CA PHE A 55 -7.23 7.22 0.22
C PHE A 55 -8.61 7.50 0.80
N LYS A 56 -9.24 8.58 0.32
CA LYS A 56 -10.66 8.89 0.65
C LYS A 56 -11.55 7.65 0.40
N SER A 57 -12.65 7.52 1.15
CA SER A 57 -13.44 6.28 1.28
C SER A 57 -13.74 5.52 -0.02
N GLY A 58 -13.92 6.19 -1.15
CA GLY A 58 -14.24 5.55 -2.44
C GLY A 58 -13.11 4.78 -3.12
N ILE A 59 -11.85 4.95 -2.70
CA ILE A 59 -10.73 4.20 -3.32
C ILE A 59 -10.62 2.76 -2.79
N LEU A 60 -11.25 2.44 -1.65
CA LEU A 60 -11.22 1.09 -1.07
C LEU A 60 -11.75 0.03 -2.04
N ASP A 61 -12.71 0.41 -2.87
CA ASP A 61 -13.29 -0.45 -3.92
C ASP A 61 -12.28 -0.81 -5.03
N TYR A 62 -11.16 -0.08 -5.10
CA TYR A 62 -10.08 -0.25 -6.08
C TYR A 62 -8.79 -0.77 -5.43
N ILE A 63 -8.85 -1.24 -4.18
CA ILE A 63 -7.70 -1.86 -3.50
C ILE A 63 -7.82 -3.38 -3.56
N THR A 64 -6.74 -4.05 -3.97
CA THR A 64 -6.59 -5.50 -3.84
C THR A 64 -5.47 -5.84 -2.88
N ILE A 65 -5.78 -6.67 -1.88
CA ILE A 65 -4.78 -7.22 -0.96
C ILE A 65 -4.12 -8.41 -1.63
N VAL A 66 -2.81 -8.29 -1.87
CA VAL A 66 -1.99 -9.35 -2.45
C VAL A 66 -1.18 -9.99 -1.35
N ARG A 67 -1.61 -11.15 -0.89
CA ARG A 67 -0.81 -11.95 0.05
C ARG A 67 0.27 -12.71 -0.71
N THR A 68 1.48 -12.69 -0.17
CA THR A 68 2.66 -13.36 -0.76
C THR A 68 3.30 -14.33 0.25
N LYS A 69 4.35 -15.04 -0.20
CA LYS A 69 5.09 -16.08 0.54
C LYS A 69 4.21 -17.14 1.20
N PHE A 70 3.22 -17.63 0.46
CA PHE A 70 2.52 -18.83 0.92
C PHE A 70 3.51 -19.99 0.96
N SER A 71 3.50 -20.74 2.04
CA SER A 71 4.42 -21.85 2.30
C SER A 71 4.34 -23.01 1.28
N ASN A 72 3.49 -22.90 0.25
CA ASN A 72 3.31 -23.88 -0.82
C ASN A 72 3.05 -23.23 -2.20
N PHE A 73 3.35 -21.94 -2.37
CA PHE A 73 3.28 -21.31 -3.70
C PHE A 73 4.58 -21.65 -4.43
N ARG A 74 4.47 -22.53 -5.44
CA ARG A 74 5.61 -23.12 -6.17
C ARG A 74 6.51 -22.06 -6.77
N ASP A 75 7.80 -22.42 -6.89
CA ASP A 75 8.76 -21.83 -7.83
C ASP A 75 8.29 -22.00 -9.29
#